data_AF-A0A537ZGB2-F1
#
_entry.id   AF-A0A537ZGB2-F1
#
_cell.length_a   1.000
_cell.length_b   1.000
_cell.length_c   1.000
_cell.angle_alpha   90.00
_cell.angle_beta   90.00
_cell.angle_gamma   90.00
#
_symmetry.space_group_name_H-M   'P 1'
#
loop_
_entity.id
_entity.type
_entity.pdbx_description
1 polymer ?
#
loop_
_entity_poly.entity_id
_entity_poly.type
_entity_poly.pdbx_seq_one_letter_code
_entity_poly.pdbx_strand_id
1 'polypeptide(L)'
;MPLNLDRRTGRGLRATNLPLHDVDLASLMRDRFGLPVGVENDGNAAALAEWRLGAGKGAHDLIVLTLGTGVGGGIVLDDRLYRGWAELGHVVVIAGGPPCQGNCHGHGHLEAVASGEAATRAAQALWGKDADAHLLVALAKEGAGDAIEALARIGELLGAAVGSFVNIF
;
A
#
# COMPACT_ATOMS: atom_id res chain seq x y z
N MET A 1 6.60 -4.10 7.26
CA MET A 1 5.63 -4.86 8.06
C MET A 1 4.48 -3.92 8.34
N PRO A 2 3.24 -4.27 7.97
CA PRO A 2 2.08 -3.45 8.25
C PRO A 2 1.89 -3.44 9.77
N LEU A 3 2.31 -2.35 10.41
CA LEU A 3 2.28 -2.13 11.84
C LEU A 3 1.68 -0.76 12.12
N ASN A 4 0.63 -0.74 12.94
CA ASN A 4 0.17 0.48 13.57
C ASN A 4 1.17 0.82 14.67
N LEU A 5 1.89 1.93 14.51
CA LEU A 5 2.97 2.34 15.41
C LEU A 5 2.52 3.57 16.22
N ASP A 6 2.56 3.50 17.54
CA ASP A 6 2.59 4.69 18.38
C ASP A 6 3.96 5.32 18.26
N ARG A 7 4.02 6.42 17.55
CA ARG A 7 5.28 7.07 17.17
C ARG A 7 5.90 7.89 18.29
N ARG A 8 5.14 8.25 19.34
CA ARG A 8 5.71 8.97 20.49
C ARG A 8 6.53 8.03 21.36
N THR A 9 6.19 6.74 21.35
CA THR A 9 6.79 5.72 22.21
C THR A 9 7.59 4.68 21.43
N GLY A 10 7.41 4.58 20.11
CA GLY A 10 8.00 3.50 19.30
C GLY A 10 7.30 2.15 19.48
N ARG A 11 6.12 2.14 20.12
CA ARG A 11 5.35 0.91 20.39
C ARG A 11 4.59 0.46 19.16
N GLY A 12 4.77 -0.80 18.78
CA GLY A 12 3.89 -1.48 17.84
C GLY A 12 2.55 -1.75 18.51
N LEU A 13 1.54 -0.96 18.19
CA LEU A 13 0.19 -1.09 18.72
C LEU A 13 -0.45 -2.39 18.24
N ARG A 14 -0.35 -2.67 16.94
CA ARG A 14 -0.86 -3.89 16.33
C ARG A 14 -0.18 -4.14 14.99
N ALA A 15 0.39 -5.33 14.81
CA ALA A 15 0.81 -5.82 13.51
C ALA A 15 -0.37 -6.51 12.82
N THR A 16 -0.61 -6.23 11.54
CA THR A 16 -1.75 -6.83 10.82
C THR A 16 -1.56 -8.33 10.62
N ASN A 17 -0.30 -8.77 10.43
CA ASN A 17 0.04 -10.13 10.03
C ASN A 17 0.83 -10.91 11.09
N LEU A 18 1.00 -10.36 12.31
CA LEU A 18 1.74 -11.00 13.40
C LEU A 18 0.96 -10.84 14.72
N PRO A 19 1.03 -11.80 15.66
CA PRO A 19 0.37 -11.70 16.97
C PRO A 19 1.13 -10.75 17.92
N LEU A 20 1.57 -9.60 17.41
CA LEU A 20 2.27 -8.57 18.16
C LEU A 20 1.26 -7.48 18.54
N HIS A 21 1.07 -7.35 19.85
CA HIS A 21 0.17 -6.38 20.46
C HIS A 21 0.91 -5.62 21.56
N ASP A 22 0.88 -4.29 21.45
CA ASP A 22 1.38 -3.37 22.48
C ASP A 22 2.87 -3.58 22.87
N VAL A 23 3.71 -3.89 21.89
CA VAL A 23 5.13 -4.20 22.10
C VAL A 23 6.01 -2.97 21.83
N ASP A 24 6.85 -2.58 22.79
CA ASP A 24 7.91 -1.59 22.56
C ASP A 24 9.09 -2.24 21.81
N LEU A 25 8.90 -2.37 20.50
CA LEU A 25 9.87 -3.03 19.63
C LEU A 25 11.19 -2.25 19.60
N ALA A 26 11.13 -0.91 19.66
CA ALA A 26 12.33 -0.09 19.61
C ALA A 26 13.24 -0.35 20.81
N SER A 27 12.69 -0.39 22.03
CA SER A 27 13.48 -0.64 23.24
C SER A 27 13.98 -2.08 23.30
N LEU A 28 13.14 -3.08 22.97
CA LEU A 28 13.56 -4.48 22.93
C LEU A 28 14.74 -4.72 21.98
N MET A 29 14.72 -4.10 20.79
CA MET A 29 15.81 -4.22 19.84
C MET A 29 17.05 -3.43 20.29
N ARG A 30 16.86 -2.24 20.90
CA ARG A 30 17.97 -1.44 21.45
C ARG A 30 18.72 -2.20 22.54
N ASP A 31 18.01 -2.81 23.49
CA ASP A 31 18.60 -3.58 24.58
C ASP A 31 19.34 -4.82 24.06
N ARG A 32 18.78 -5.47 23.04
CA ARG A 32 19.38 -6.67 22.44
C ARG A 32 20.65 -6.37 21.65
N PHE A 33 20.69 -5.27 20.91
CA PHE A 33 21.78 -4.97 19.99
C PHE A 33 22.76 -3.92 20.50
N GLY A 34 22.42 -3.15 21.54
CA GLY A 34 23.24 -2.05 22.05
C GLY A 34 23.39 -0.89 21.05
N LEU A 35 22.51 -0.79 20.05
CA LEU A 35 22.57 0.18 18.95
C LEU A 35 21.32 1.05 18.90
N PRO A 36 21.40 2.28 18.34
CA PRO A 36 20.21 3.07 18.05
C PRO A 36 19.26 2.33 17.10
N VAL A 37 17.97 2.26 17.46
CA VAL A 37 16.92 1.60 16.67
C VAL A 37 15.81 2.59 16.35
N GLY A 38 15.45 2.66 15.06
CA GLY A 38 14.24 3.31 14.56
C GLY A 38 13.23 2.27 14.08
N VAL A 39 11.94 2.52 14.29
CA VAL A 39 10.85 1.69 13.81
C VAL A 39 9.97 2.54 12.90
N GLU A 40 9.61 2.00 11.73
CA GLU A 40 8.81 2.70 10.73
C GLU A 40 7.84 1.72 10.06
N ASN A 41 6.69 2.23 9.62
CA ASN A 41 5.76 1.47 8.78
C ASN A 41 6.41 1.16 7.42
N ASP A 42 6.06 0.05 6.77
CA ASP A 42 6.65 -0.32 5.48
C ASP A 42 6.40 0.67 4.35
N GLY A 43 5.18 1.21 4.24
CA GLY A 43 4.89 2.24 3.24
C GLY A 43 5.74 3.49 3.44
N ASN A 44 5.89 3.92 4.70
CA ASN A 44 6.78 5.02 5.05
C ASN A 44 8.26 4.70 4.83
N ALA A 45 8.70 3.48 5.12
CA ALA A 45 10.07 3.05 4.87
C ALA A 45 10.37 3.00 3.37
N ALA A 46 9.42 2.53 2.55
CA ALA A 46 9.50 2.56 1.10
C ALA A 46 9.58 4.00 0.58
N ALA A 47 8.71 4.90 1.06
CA ALA A 47 8.75 6.31 0.69
C ALA A 47 10.07 6.98 1.08
N LEU A 48 10.58 6.69 2.28
CA LEU A 48 11.89 7.19 2.73
C LEU A 48 13.03 6.68 1.84
N ALA A 49 13.01 5.40 1.45
CA ALA A 49 14.02 4.81 0.58
C ALA A 49 13.99 5.45 -0.81
N GLU A 50 12.81 5.56 -1.43
CA GLU A 50 12.64 6.19 -2.74
C GLU A 50 13.04 7.66 -2.74
N TRP A 51 12.69 8.40 -1.68
CA TRP A 51 13.05 9.81 -1.54
C TRP A 51 14.55 10.04 -1.34
N ARG A 52 15.22 9.18 -0.56
CA ARG A 52 16.65 9.35 -0.25
C ARG A 52 17.57 8.77 -1.32
N LEU A 53 17.19 7.64 -1.90
CA LEU A 53 18.08 6.78 -2.68
C LEU A 53 17.50 6.38 -4.04
N GLY A 54 16.20 6.51 -4.26
CA GLY A 54 15.50 6.00 -5.44
C GLY A 54 14.95 7.08 -6.36
N ALA A 55 13.79 6.80 -6.94
CA ALA A 55 13.18 7.62 -7.99
C ALA A 55 12.69 8.99 -7.48
N GLY A 56 12.50 9.15 -6.17
CA GLY A 56 12.06 10.40 -5.53
C GLY A 56 13.20 11.34 -5.15
N LYS A 57 14.45 11.04 -5.51
CA LYS A 57 15.61 11.85 -5.10
C LYS A 57 15.52 13.29 -5.64
N GLY A 58 15.55 14.25 -4.74
CA GLY A 58 15.45 15.68 -5.07
C GLY A 58 14.02 16.21 -5.15
N ALA A 59 13.01 15.36 -4.93
CA ALA A 59 11.64 15.82 -4.72
C ALA A 59 11.48 16.42 -3.32
N HIS A 60 10.80 17.56 -3.22
CA HIS A 60 10.42 18.17 -1.96
C HIS A 60 9.15 17.51 -1.38
N ASP A 61 8.24 17.14 -2.28
CA ASP A 61 6.99 16.46 -2.00
C ASP A 61 6.91 15.17 -2.83
N LEU A 62 6.59 14.05 -2.20
CA LEU A 62 6.58 12.74 -2.84
C LEU A 62 5.49 11.87 -2.22
N ILE A 63 4.69 11.22 -3.06
CA ILE A 63 3.80 10.14 -2.66
C ILE A 63 4.33 8.85 -3.28
N VAL A 64 4.55 7.85 -2.45
CA VAL A 64 4.89 6.49 -2.90
C VAL A 64 3.72 5.58 -2.59
N LEU A 65 3.24 4.87 -3.61
CA LEU A 65 2.25 3.80 -3.47
C LEU A 65 2.96 2.46 -3.66
N THR A 66 2.70 1.52 -2.75
CA THR A 66 3.18 0.14 -2.87
C THR A 66 2.02 -0.76 -3.27
N LEU A 67 2.12 -1.35 -4.46
CA LEU A 67 1.12 -2.28 -4.99
C LEU A 67 1.62 -3.72 -4.81
N GLY A 68 0.91 -4.51 -4.02
CA GLY A 68 1.21 -5.91 -3.76
C GLY A 68 -0.07 -6.67 -3.46
N THR A 69 -0.08 -7.50 -2.40
CA THR A 69 -1.33 -8.08 -1.88
C THR A 69 -2.36 -6.98 -1.59
N GLY A 70 -1.91 -5.85 -1.04
CA GLY A 70 -2.73 -4.66 -0.81
C GLY A 70 -2.17 -3.41 -1.47
N VAL A 71 -2.65 -2.25 -1.01
CA VAL A 71 -2.16 -0.93 -1.41
C VAL A 71 -1.67 -0.19 -0.17
N GLY A 72 -0.36 -0.06 -0.04
CA GLY A 72 0.27 0.75 0.99
C GLY A 72 0.84 2.04 0.40
N GLY A 73 1.50 2.82 1.25
CA GLY A 73 2.27 3.95 0.78
C GLY A 73 2.80 4.83 1.89
N GLY A 74 3.52 5.85 1.48
CA GLY A 74 4.08 6.87 2.37
C GLY A 74 4.21 8.18 1.64
N ILE A 75 4.26 9.26 2.42
CA ILE A 75 4.25 10.63 1.90
C ILE A 75 5.48 11.36 2.45
N VAL A 76 6.13 12.16 1.62
CA VAL A 76 7.10 13.19 2.01
C VAL A 76 6.47 14.53 1.65
N LEU A 77 6.48 15.47 2.59
CA LEU A 77 6.01 16.85 2.42
C LEU A 77 7.06 17.81 2.97
N ASP A 78 7.35 18.89 2.26
CA ASP A 78 8.33 19.91 2.67
C ASP A 78 9.66 19.30 3.16
N ASP A 79 10.24 18.38 2.37
CA ASP A 79 11.48 17.66 2.68
C ASP A 79 11.43 16.82 3.97
N ARG A 80 10.23 16.38 4.38
CA ARG A 80 10.03 15.59 5.58
C ARG A 80 9.09 14.43 5.33
N LEU A 81 9.52 13.22 5.73
CA LEU A 81 8.63 12.07 5.76
C LEU A 81 7.43 12.38 6.67
N TYR A 82 6.25 12.35 6.08
CA TYR A 82 4.98 12.49 6.77
C TYR A 82 4.73 11.24 7.61
N ARG A 83 4.58 11.48 8.91
CA ARG A 83 4.38 10.43 9.92
C ARG A 83 3.00 10.49 10.57
N GLY A 84 2.06 11.19 9.92
CA GLY A 84 0.65 11.16 10.31
C GLY A 84 -0.03 9.87 9.86
N TRP A 85 -1.36 9.88 9.94
CA TRP A 85 -2.17 8.76 9.47
C TRP A 85 -2.30 8.87 7.94
N ALA A 86 -1.74 7.90 7.20
CA ALA A 86 -1.70 7.91 5.74
C ALA A 86 -2.04 6.52 5.18
N GLU A 87 -3.29 6.11 5.37
CA GLU A 87 -3.82 4.83 4.82
C GLU A 87 -4.26 5.03 3.36
N LEU A 88 -3.29 5.27 2.46
CA LEU A 88 -3.56 5.60 1.05
C LEU A 88 -4.38 4.52 0.32
N GLY A 89 -4.22 3.24 0.69
CA GLY A 89 -5.03 2.15 0.15
C GLY A 89 -6.48 2.11 0.61
N HIS A 90 -6.82 2.81 1.70
CA HIS A 90 -8.16 2.80 2.30
C HIS A 90 -9.01 4.03 1.93
N VAL A 91 -8.59 4.81 0.93
CA VAL A 91 -9.47 5.84 0.38
C VAL A 91 -10.60 5.20 -0.44
N VAL A 92 -11.82 5.70 -0.28
CA VAL A 92 -12.98 5.21 -1.01
C VAL A 92 -12.95 5.76 -2.44
N VAL A 93 -12.78 4.87 -3.43
CA VAL A 93 -12.82 5.22 -4.87
C VAL A 93 -14.13 4.80 -5.52
N ILE A 94 -14.88 3.88 -4.90
CA ILE A 94 -16.22 3.45 -5.35
C ILE A 94 -17.17 3.49 -4.17
N ALA A 95 -18.07 4.46 -4.12
CA ALA A 95 -19.10 4.52 -3.09
C ALA A 95 -19.97 3.25 -3.14
N GLY A 96 -20.10 2.55 -2.00
CA GLY A 96 -20.81 1.26 -1.94
C GLY A 96 -20.13 0.12 -2.70
N GLY A 97 -18.83 0.25 -2.98
CA GLY A 97 -18.04 -0.77 -3.69
C GLY A 97 -17.82 -2.07 -2.89
N PRO A 98 -16.95 -2.97 -3.39
CA PRO A 98 -16.72 -4.27 -2.75
C PRO A 98 -16.11 -4.11 -1.34
N PRO A 99 -16.28 -5.12 -0.46
CA PRO A 99 -15.65 -5.10 0.84
C PRO A 99 -14.13 -5.03 0.71
N CYS A 100 -13.50 -4.27 1.59
CA CYS A 100 -12.05 -4.25 1.71
C CYS A 100 -11.54 -5.58 2.27
N GLN A 101 -10.33 -5.96 1.89
CA GLN A 101 -9.70 -7.20 2.32
C GLN A 101 -9.12 -7.13 3.74
N GLY A 102 -8.74 -8.29 4.29
CA GLY A 102 -8.12 -8.40 5.61
C GLY A 102 -9.07 -8.07 6.77
N ASN A 103 -8.57 -7.30 7.74
CA ASN A 103 -9.34 -6.88 8.93
C ASN A 103 -10.01 -5.51 8.77
N CYS A 104 -10.14 -5.02 7.53
CA CYS A 104 -10.78 -3.75 7.22
C CYS A 104 -12.28 -3.95 7.00
N HIS A 105 -13.12 -3.17 7.69
CA HIS A 105 -14.59 -3.26 7.58
C HIS A 105 -15.18 -2.29 6.55
N GLY A 106 -14.33 -1.52 5.86
CA GLY A 106 -14.73 -0.54 4.86
C GLY A 106 -15.09 -1.16 3.51
N HIS A 107 -15.66 -0.34 2.62
CA HIS A 107 -16.13 -0.74 1.30
C HIS A 107 -15.62 0.23 0.23
N GLY A 108 -15.32 -0.30 -0.96
CA GLY A 108 -14.93 0.50 -2.11
C GLY A 108 -13.58 1.20 -1.98
N HIS A 109 -12.72 0.70 -1.09
CA HIS A 109 -11.36 1.18 -0.93
C HIS A 109 -10.52 0.93 -2.19
N LEU A 110 -9.56 1.80 -2.45
CA LEU A 110 -8.58 1.64 -3.55
C LEU A 110 -7.94 0.24 -3.51
N GLU A 111 -7.54 -0.22 -2.32
CA GLU A 111 -6.97 -1.55 -2.13
C GLU A 111 -7.89 -2.68 -2.60
N ALA A 112 -9.20 -2.54 -2.43
CA ALA A 112 -10.17 -3.56 -2.81
C ALA A 112 -10.30 -3.71 -4.34
N VAL A 113 -9.83 -2.72 -5.11
CA VAL A 113 -10.09 -2.66 -6.55
C VAL A 113 -8.86 -2.40 -7.41
N ALA A 114 -7.73 -2.00 -6.82
CA ALA A 114 -6.47 -1.72 -7.51
C ALA A 114 -5.25 -2.27 -6.76
N SER A 115 -5.35 -3.50 -6.27
CA SER A 115 -4.25 -4.29 -5.70
C SER A 115 -3.93 -5.52 -6.55
N GLY A 116 -2.85 -6.23 -6.23
CA GLY A 116 -2.56 -7.55 -6.80
C GLY A 116 -3.67 -8.56 -6.53
N GLU A 117 -4.31 -8.50 -5.36
CA GLU A 117 -5.49 -9.33 -5.07
C GLU A 117 -6.71 -8.94 -5.94
N ALA A 118 -6.89 -7.64 -6.23
CA ALA A 118 -7.91 -7.19 -7.17
C ALA A 118 -7.63 -7.69 -8.60
N ALA A 119 -6.38 -7.67 -9.03
CA ALA A 119 -5.94 -8.22 -10.31
C ALA A 119 -6.16 -9.75 -10.38
N THR A 120 -5.84 -10.49 -9.32
CA THR A 120 -6.13 -11.93 -9.22
C THR A 120 -7.63 -12.20 -9.33
N ARG A 121 -8.48 -11.45 -8.62
CA ARG A 121 -9.95 -11.59 -8.74
C ARG A 121 -10.45 -11.30 -10.16
N ALA A 122 -9.89 -10.28 -10.82
CA ALA A 122 -10.23 -9.98 -12.21
C ALA A 122 -9.85 -11.14 -13.15
N ALA A 123 -8.64 -11.70 -12.98
CA ALA A 123 -8.20 -12.87 -13.74
C ALA A 123 -9.12 -14.08 -13.52
N GLN A 124 -9.50 -14.34 -12.26
CA GLN A 124 -10.38 -15.45 -11.91
C GLN A 124 -11.79 -15.32 -12.46
N ALA A 125 -12.29 -14.08 -12.58
CA ALA A 125 -13.58 -13.80 -13.21
C ALA A 125 -13.57 -14.10 -14.72
N LEU A 126 -12.42 -13.92 -15.38
CA LEU A 126 -12.26 -14.17 -16.81
C LEU A 126 -12.01 -15.65 -17.15
N TRP A 127 -11.10 -16.30 -16.40
CA TRP A 127 -10.57 -17.62 -16.78
C TRP A 127 -10.69 -18.70 -15.69
N GLY A 128 -11.36 -18.40 -14.57
CA GLY A 128 -11.61 -19.33 -13.48
C GLY A 128 -10.57 -19.31 -12.36
N LYS A 129 -10.85 -20.06 -11.29
CA LYS A 129 -10.15 -19.99 -9.99
C LYS A 129 -8.63 -20.17 -10.02
N ASP A 130 -8.09 -20.83 -11.04
CA ASP A 130 -6.67 -21.14 -11.16
C ASP A 130 -5.88 -20.01 -11.85
N ALA A 131 -6.56 -18.98 -12.36
CA ALA A 131 -5.95 -17.77 -12.89
C ALA A 131 -5.53 -16.81 -11.76
N ASP A 132 -4.47 -16.03 -12.02
CA ASP A 132 -3.94 -15.05 -11.08
C ASP A 132 -3.50 -13.74 -11.78
N ALA A 133 -3.05 -12.77 -10.98
CA ALA A 133 -2.55 -11.50 -11.49
C ALA A 133 -1.37 -11.66 -12.47
N HIS A 134 -0.52 -12.69 -12.30
CA HIS A 134 0.62 -12.91 -13.20
C HIS A 134 0.14 -13.33 -14.58
N LEU A 135 -0.83 -14.26 -14.66
CA LEU A 135 -1.44 -14.66 -15.92
C LEU A 135 -2.13 -13.48 -16.60
N LEU A 136 -2.89 -12.69 -15.84
CA LEU A 136 -3.54 -11.48 -16.37
C LEU A 136 -2.54 -10.53 -17.02
N VAL A 137 -1.44 -10.23 -16.34
CA VAL A 137 -0.38 -9.36 -16.87
C VAL A 137 0.32 -9.98 -18.07
N ALA A 138 0.56 -11.30 -18.07
CA ALA A 138 1.18 -11.99 -19.20
C ALA A 138 0.30 -11.91 -20.46
N LEU A 139 -0.99 -12.25 -20.34
CA LEU A 139 -1.93 -12.20 -21.47
C LEU A 139 -2.13 -10.77 -22.00
N ALA A 140 -2.16 -9.77 -21.11
CA ALA A 140 -2.24 -8.38 -21.54
C ALA A 140 -1.02 -7.94 -22.36
N LYS A 141 0.19 -8.40 -21.98
CA LYS A 141 1.42 -8.15 -22.77
C LYS A 141 1.42 -8.85 -24.12
N GLU A 142 0.72 -9.98 -24.23
CA GLU A 142 0.53 -10.72 -25.48
C GLU A 142 -0.60 -10.14 -26.36
N GLY A 143 -1.32 -9.12 -25.88
CA GLY A 143 -2.36 -8.44 -26.64
C GLY A 143 -3.78 -8.99 -26.44
N ALA A 144 -4.01 -9.83 -25.43
CA ALA A 144 -5.34 -10.33 -25.11
C ALA A 144 -6.25 -9.16 -24.67
N GLY A 145 -7.32 -8.93 -25.42
CA GLY A 145 -8.18 -7.74 -25.25
C GLY A 145 -8.89 -7.69 -23.90
N ASP A 146 -9.40 -8.83 -23.42
CA ASP A 146 -10.04 -8.98 -22.11
C ASP A 146 -9.07 -8.70 -20.95
N ALA A 147 -7.82 -9.16 -21.07
CA ALA A 147 -6.76 -8.89 -20.11
C ALA A 147 -6.38 -7.40 -20.05
N ILE A 148 -6.25 -6.77 -21.23
CA ILE A 148 -5.98 -5.34 -21.35
C ILE A 148 -7.12 -4.52 -20.74
N GLU A 149 -8.37 -4.87 -21.04
CA GLU A 149 -9.54 -4.18 -20.50
C GLU A 149 -9.61 -4.28 -18.97
N ALA A 150 -9.37 -5.46 -18.42
CA ALA A 150 -9.35 -5.66 -16.97
C ALA A 150 -8.25 -4.83 -16.29
N LEU A 151 -7.03 -4.79 -16.85
CA LEU A 151 -5.96 -3.94 -16.32
C LEU A 151 -6.22 -2.46 -16.52
N ALA A 152 -6.83 -2.06 -17.64
CA ALA A 152 -7.22 -0.68 -17.89
C ALA A 152 -8.22 -0.20 -16.82
N ARG A 153 -9.20 -1.03 -16.47
CA ARG A 153 -10.17 -0.71 -15.42
C ARG A 153 -9.53 -0.54 -14.05
N ILE A 154 -8.56 -1.41 -13.71
CA ILE A 154 -7.76 -1.26 -12.48
C ILE A 154 -6.96 0.06 -12.52
N GLY A 155 -6.34 0.35 -13.67
CA GLY A 155 -5.58 1.57 -13.90
C GLY A 155 -6.41 2.86 -13.79
N GLU A 156 -7.65 2.85 -14.27
CA GLU A 156 -8.59 3.97 -14.14
C GLU A 156 -8.88 4.30 -12.66
N LEU A 157 -9.15 3.28 -11.85
CA LEU A 157 -9.45 3.44 -10.43
C LEU A 157 -8.22 3.88 -9.63
N LEU A 158 -7.05 3.33 -9.97
CA LEU A 158 -5.77 3.80 -9.43
C LEU A 158 -5.51 5.26 -9.82
N GLY A 159 -5.74 5.61 -11.08
CA GLY A 159 -5.59 6.97 -11.59
C GLY A 159 -6.51 7.97 -10.89
N ALA A 160 -7.76 7.59 -10.59
CA ALA A 160 -8.69 8.42 -9.85
C ALA A 160 -8.19 8.74 -8.42
N ALA A 161 -7.63 7.74 -7.72
CA ALA A 161 -7.02 7.96 -6.42
C ALA A 161 -5.76 8.82 -6.51
N VAL A 162 -4.85 8.53 -7.44
CA VAL A 162 -3.63 9.32 -7.67
C VAL A 162 -3.97 10.78 -7.97
N GLY A 163 -4.95 11.02 -8.85
CA GLY A 163 -5.41 12.38 -9.16
C GLY A 163 -6.00 13.09 -7.94
N SER A 164 -6.66 12.35 -7.04
CA SER A 164 -7.14 12.91 -5.77
C SER A 164 -5.99 13.27 -4.85
N PHE A 165 -4.96 12.42 -4.74
CA PHE A 165 -3.80 12.69 -3.91
C PHE A 165 -3.02 13.92 -4.36
N VAL A 166 -2.82 14.10 -5.67
CA VAL A 166 -2.17 15.29 -6.24
C VAL A 166 -2.92 16.59 -5.92
N ASN A 167 -4.23 16.53 -5.68
CA ASN A 167 -5.01 17.71 -5.30
C ASN A 167 -5.04 17.96 -3.79
N ILE A 168 -4.67 16.97 -2.96
CA ILE A 168 -4.75 17.04 -1.50
C ILE A 168 -3.40 17.41 -0.88
N PHE A 169 -2.31 16.90 -1.46
CA PHE A 169 -0.94 17.07 -1.00
C PHE A 169 -0.17 17.93 -1.99
#